data_AF-A0AAD8F6E1-F1
#
_entry.id   AF-A0AAD8F6E1-F1
#
_cell.length_a   1.000
_cell.length_b   1.000
_cell.length_c   1.000
_cell.angle_alpha   90.00
_cell.angle_beta   90.00
_cell.angle_gamma   90.00
#
_symmetry.space_group_name_H-M   'P 1'
#
loop_
_entity.id
_entity.type
_entity.pdbx_description
1 polymer ?
#
loop_
_entity_poly.entity_id
_entity_poly.type
_entity_poly.pdbx_seq_one_letter_code
_entity_poly.pdbx_strand_id
1 'polypeptide(L)'
;MRCDLRNFGEKCDLRNFEERCEVRNFGGMCDLRNFGERCDLRNFGMRCDLRNFGEKCDLRNFGKRCEVRNFGGMCDLRNFGGMCDLRNFGGMCDLRNFGMRCDLRNFGGMCDLRNFGGMCDLRNFGEKCDLRNFGERCDLRNLGGRCDLRNFGMRCDLRNFGERCEVRNFGGMCDLKNFWRYV
;
A
#
# COMPACT_ATOMS: atom_id res chain seq x y z
N MET A 1 -25.50 9.37 0.50
CA MET A 1 -25.97 8.59 1.67
C MET A 1 -24.79 8.28 2.59
N ARG A 2 -24.95 8.45 3.92
CA ARG A 2 -23.96 8.00 4.92
C ARG A 2 -24.25 6.57 5.37
N CYS A 3 -23.22 5.77 5.57
CA CYS A 3 -23.32 4.37 6.01
C CYS A 3 -22.55 4.14 7.32
N ASP A 4 -23.06 3.25 8.18
CA ASP A 4 -22.33 2.61 9.28
C ASP A 4 -22.71 1.12 9.31
N LEU A 5 -21.83 0.27 8.80
CA LEU A 5 -22.05 -1.16 8.60
C LEU A 5 -21.11 -1.95 9.51
N ARG A 6 -21.66 -2.86 10.34
CA ARG A 6 -20.89 -3.59 11.35
C ARG A 6 -21.22 -5.07 11.39
N ASN A 7 -20.23 -5.88 11.78
CA ASN A 7 -20.37 -7.26 12.21
C ASN A 7 -20.93 -8.20 11.13
N PHE A 8 -20.09 -8.53 10.15
CA PHE A 8 -20.43 -9.46 9.09
C PHE A 8 -19.66 -10.78 9.25
N GLY A 9 -20.37 -11.89 9.06
CA GLY A 9 -19.84 -13.24 9.22
C GLY A 9 -18.99 -13.70 8.03
N GLU A 10 -19.56 -14.54 7.18
CA GLU A 10 -18.78 -15.31 6.19
C GLU A 10 -18.54 -14.61 4.87
N LYS A 11 -19.52 -13.85 4.36
CA LYS A 11 -19.44 -13.17 3.07
C LYS A 11 -20.15 -11.83 3.12
N CYS A 12 -19.59 -10.84 2.42
CA CYS A 12 -20.30 -9.62 2.09
C CYS A 12 -19.93 -9.15 0.68
N ASP A 13 -20.90 -8.49 0.06
CA ASP A 13 -20.73 -7.75 -1.18
C ASP A 13 -21.41 -6.39 -0.97
N LEU A 14 -20.62 -5.32 -0.88
CA LEU A 14 -21.11 -3.97 -0.61
C LEU A 14 -20.73 -3.07 -1.77
N ARG A 15 -21.71 -2.38 -2.34
CA ARG A 15 -21.53 -1.58 -3.54
C ARG A 15 -22.20 -0.21 -3.42
N ASN A 16 -21.58 0.78 -4.05
CA ASN A 16 -22.16 2.08 -4.37
C ASN A 16 -22.52 2.92 -3.13
N PHE A 17 -21.50 3.42 -2.44
CA PHE A 17 -21.64 4.36 -1.33
C PHE A 17 -20.98 5.69 -1.69
N GLU A 18 -21.77 6.73 -1.98
CA GLU A 18 -21.23 7.95 -2.60
C GLU A 18 -20.58 8.96 -1.62
N GLU A 19 -21.07 9.02 -0.38
CA GLU A 19 -20.58 10.00 0.60
C GLU A 19 -19.60 9.38 1.60
N ARG A 20 -20.02 9.26 2.87
CA ARG A 20 -19.21 8.72 3.97
C ARG A 20 -19.69 7.34 4.34
N CYS A 21 -18.80 6.38 4.40
CA CYS A 21 -19.15 5.01 4.77
C CYS A 21 -18.13 4.45 5.75
N GLU A 22 -18.60 4.04 6.92
CA GLU A 22 -17.82 3.31 7.92
C GLU A 22 -18.22 1.83 7.87
N VAL A 23 -17.24 0.95 7.77
CA VAL A 23 -17.46 -0.49 7.63
C VAL A 23 -16.50 -1.23 8.56
N ARG A 24 -17.04 -2.02 9.50
CA ARG A 24 -16.27 -2.64 10.58
C ARG A 24 -16.58 -4.12 10.80
N ASN A 25 -15.56 -4.87 11.19
CA ASN A 25 -15.63 -6.24 11.71
C ASN A 25 -16.20 -7.25 10.69
N PHE A 26 -15.31 -7.81 9.86
CA PHE A 26 -15.61 -8.82 8.86
C PHE A 26 -14.70 -10.02 9.05
N GLY A 27 -15.27 -11.20 9.30
CA GLY A 27 -14.46 -12.41 9.52
C GLY A 27 -14.05 -13.13 8.23
N GLY A 28 -14.96 -13.17 7.26
CA GLY A 28 -14.83 -14.03 6.08
C GLY A 28 -14.27 -13.34 4.82
N MET A 29 -15.03 -13.42 3.73
CA MET A 29 -14.69 -12.89 2.41
C MET A 29 -15.47 -11.61 2.13
N CYS A 30 -14.78 -10.54 1.75
CA CYS A 30 -15.40 -9.26 1.42
C CYS A 30 -15.10 -8.82 -0.03
N ASP A 31 -16.12 -8.33 -0.73
CA ASP A 31 -15.98 -7.57 -1.98
C ASP A 31 -16.63 -6.19 -1.78
N LEU A 32 -15.82 -5.14 -1.75
CA LEU A 32 -16.28 -3.76 -1.53
C LEU A 32 -15.97 -2.93 -2.78
N ARG A 33 -17.01 -2.30 -3.35
CA ARG A 33 -16.89 -1.54 -4.59
C ARG A 33 -17.54 -0.18 -4.54
N ASN A 34 -16.91 0.79 -5.19
CA ASN A 34 -17.48 2.12 -5.46
C ASN A 34 -17.85 2.85 -4.15
N PHE A 35 -16.84 3.22 -3.39
CA PHE A 35 -16.97 4.08 -2.22
C PHE A 35 -16.46 5.47 -2.61
N GLY A 36 -17.27 6.49 -2.41
CA GLY A 36 -17.03 7.84 -2.90
C GLY A 36 -16.15 8.64 -1.95
N GLU A 37 -16.66 9.77 -1.45
CA GLU A 37 -15.84 10.81 -0.81
C GLU A 37 -14.98 10.32 0.34
N ARG A 38 -15.56 9.59 1.31
CA ARG A 38 -14.82 9.15 2.51
C ARG A 38 -15.16 7.73 2.93
N CYS A 39 -14.13 6.92 3.14
CA CYS A 39 -14.27 5.56 3.63
C CYS A 39 -13.42 5.29 4.87
N ASP A 40 -13.96 4.59 5.87
CA ASP A 40 -13.22 4.04 7.01
C ASP A 40 -13.52 2.55 7.13
N LEU A 41 -12.54 1.71 6.80
CA LEU A 41 -12.64 0.27 6.74
C LEU A 41 -11.77 -0.35 7.83
N ARG A 42 -12.38 -1.08 8.78
CA ARG A 42 -11.64 -1.69 9.90
C ARG A 42 -11.95 -3.17 10.12
N ASN A 43 -10.90 -3.92 10.45
CA ASN A 43 -10.96 -5.31 10.93
C ASN A 43 -11.57 -6.26 9.88
N PHE A 44 -10.80 -6.55 8.85
CA PHE A 44 -11.16 -7.47 7.78
C PHE A 44 -10.31 -8.74 7.85
N GLY A 45 -10.96 -9.90 7.91
CA GLY A 45 -10.34 -11.18 8.22
C GLY A 45 -9.67 -11.87 7.03
N MET A 46 -10.33 -12.90 6.48
CA MET A 46 -9.64 -13.87 5.64
C MET A 46 -9.25 -13.35 4.25
N ARG A 47 -10.20 -12.78 3.50
CA ARG A 47 -9.95 -12.29 2.14
C ARG A 47 -10.77 -11.05 1.85
N CYS A 48 -10.15 -10.06 1.24
CA CYS A 48 -10.83 -8.85 0.81
C CYS A 48 -10.39 -8.37 -0.55
N ASP A 49 -11.37 -7.95 -1.35
CA ASP A 49 -11.20 -7.27 -2.62
C ASP A 49 -11.87 -5.90 -2.51
N LEU A 50 -11.07 -4.84 -2.68
CA LEU A 50 -11.49 -3.45 -2.56
C LEU A 50 -11.24 -2.74 -3.89
N ARG A 51 -12.29 -2.20 -4.51
CA ARG A 51 -12.18 -1.52 -5.80
C ARG A 51 -12.90 -0.18 -5.84
N ASN A 52 -12.25 0.82 -6.45
CA ASN A 52 -12.80 2.14 -6.73
C ASN A 52 -13.22 2.87 -5.45
N PHE A 53 -12.24 3.50 -4.83
CA PHE A 53 -12.41 4.29 -3.61
C PHE A 53 -11.99 5.74 -3.87
N GLY A 54 -12.81 6.68 -3.43
CA GLY A 54 -12.69 8.10 -3.76
C GLY A 54 -11.67 8.84 -2.91
N GLU A 55 -12.02 10.06 -2.48
CA GLU A 55 -11.03 11.07 -2.10
C GLU A 55 -10.26 10.80 -0.81
N LYS A 56 -10.87 10.18 0.20
CA LYS A 56 -10.23 9.95 1.51
C LYS A 56 -10.55 8.58 2.04
N CYS A 57 -9.52 7.76 2.26
CA CYS A 57 -9.72 6.40 2.73
C CYS A 57 -8.75 6.00 3.84
N ASP A 58 -9.31 5.45 4.91
CA ASP A 58 -8.58 4.89 6.05
C ASP A 58 -8.88 3.40 6.16
N LEU A 59 -7.86 2.55 5.99
CA LEU A 59 -7.97 1.11 5.92
C LEU A 59 -7.09 0.50 7.02
N ARG A 60 -7.70 -0.21 7.97
CA ARG A 60 -6.97 -0.77 9.12
C ARG A 60 -7.28 -2.24 9.37
N ASN A 61 -6.24 -2.99 9.70
CA ASN A 61 -6.31 -4.38 10.16
C ASN A 61 -6.96 -5.30 9.11
N PHE A 62 -6.20 -5.58 8.07
CA PHE A 62 -6.57 -6.45 6.96
C PHE A 62 -5.79 -7.76 7.06
N GLY A 63 -6.47 -8.90 7.02
CA GLY A 63 -5.88 -10.18 7.40
C GLY A 63 -5.10 -10.87 6.27
N LYS A 64 -5.50 -12.09 5.89
CA LYS A 64 -4.57 -13.00 5.18
C LYS A 64 -4.31 -12.63 3.72
N ARG A 65 -5.31 -12.15 2.99
CA ARG A 65 -5.20 -11.81 1.56
C ARG A 65 -6.01 -10.57 1.24
N CYS A 66 -5.37 -9.57 0.67
CA CYS A 66 -6.03 -8.32 0.31
C CYS A 66 -5.62 -7.86 -1.07
N GLU A 67 -6.62 -7.58 -1.90
CA GLU A 67 -6.47 -6.95 -3.20
C GLU A 67 -7.15 -5.59 -3.11
N VAL A 68 -6.40 -4.53 -3.41
CA VAL A 68 -6.88 -3.15 -3.27
C VAL A 68 -6.52 -2.39 -4.53
N ARG A 69 -7.52 -1.85 -5.22
CA ARG A 69 -7.35 -1.23 -6.53
C ARG A 69 -8.12 0.08 -6.68
N ASN A 70 -7.50 1.02 -7.39
CA ASN A 70 -8.10 2.28 -7.82
C ASN A 70 -8.57 3.14 -6.65
N PHE A 71 -7.60 3.78 -5.99
CA PHE A 71 -7.82 4.66 -4.85
C PHE A 71 -7.38 6.07 -5.20
N GLY A 72 -8.25 7.05 -4.97
CA GLY A 72 -7.97 8.46 -5.24
C GLY A 72 -7.54 9.26 -4.01
N GLY A 73 -7.07 10.48 -4.25
CA GLY A 73 -6.92 11.51 -3.20
C GLY A 73 -5.91 11.16 -2.09
N MET A 74 -6.40 10.81 -0.90
CA MET A 74 -5.61 10.55 0.30
C MET A 74 -5.94 9.18 0.87
N CYS A 75 -4.91 8.35 1.05
CA CYS A 75 -5.05 6.98 1.54
C CYS A 75 -4.14 6.73 2.74
N ASP A 76 -4.69 6.20 3.83
CA ASP A 76 -3.95 5.70 5.00
C ASP A 76 -4.26 4.20 5.14
N LEU A 77 -3.25 3.35 4.96
CA LEU A 77 -3.36 1.90 5.01
C LEU A 77 -2.46 1.36 6.12
N ARG A 78 -3.04 0.66 7.09
CA ARG A 78 -2.31 0.14 8.26
C ARG A 78 -2.62 -1.32 8.54
N ASN A 79 -1.58 -2.07 8.89
CA ASN A 79 -1.65 -3.44 9.38
C ASN A 79 -2.32 -4.39 8.37
N PHE A 80 -1.59 -4.64 7.29
CA PHE A 80 -2.00 -5.54 6.21
C PHE A 80 -1.19 -6.83 6.29
N GLY A 81 -1.85 -7.95 6.58
CA GLY A 81 -1.22 -9.24 6.83
C GLY A 81 -0.93 -10.06 5.57
N GLY A 82 -0.33 -11.23 5.77
CA GLY A 82 -0.24 -12.31 4.78
C GLY A 82 0.28 -11.91 3.40
N MET A 83 -0.65 -11.68 2.46
CA MET A 83 -0.38 -11.31 1.08
C MET A 83 -1.22 -10.11 0.67
N CYS A 84 -0.59 -9.08 0.12
CA CYS A 84 -1.27 -7.86 -0.32
C CYS A 84 -0.87 -7.47 -1.75
N ASP A 85 -1.85 -7.09 -2.56
CA ASP A 85 -1.66 -6.52 -3.88
C ASP A 85 -2.37 -5.17 -3.93
N LEU A 86 -1.60 -4.09 -4.01
CA LEU A 86 -2.09 -2.71 -4.05
C LEU A 86 -1.79 -2.09 -5.40
N ARG A 87 -2.81 -1.62 -6.12
CA ARG A 87 -2.62 -1.01 -7.45
C ARG A 87 -3.38 0.29 -7.64
N ASN A 88 -2.75 1.20 -8.37
CA ASN A 88 -3.35 2.44 -8.85
C ASN A 88 -3.85 3.32 -7.69
N PHE A 89 -2.91 3.92 -6.99
CA PHE A 89 -3.17 4.89 -5.93
C PHE A 89 -2.76 6.28 -6.41
N GLY A 90 -3.65 7.26 -6.30
CA GLY A 90 -3.38 8.66 -6.63
C GLY A 90 -3.12 9.51 -5.38
N GLY A 91 -2.55 10.69 -5.59
CA GLY A 91 -2.44 11.74 -4.57
C GLY A 91 -1.43 11.43 -3.45
N MET A 92 -1.89 11.28 -2.21
CA MET A 92 -1.05 11.06 -1.03
C MET A 92 -1.34 9.71 -0.37
N CYS A 93 -0.30 8.92 -0.13
CA CYS A 93 -0.42 7.59 0.43
C CYS A 93 0.49 7.41 1.65
N ASP A 94 -0.07 6.99 2.79
CA ASP A 94 0.66 6.54 3.97
C ASP A 94 0.37 5.06 4.20
N LEU A 95 1.40 4.23 4.12
CA LEU A 95 1.30 2.77 4.17
C LEU A 95 2.20 2.24 5.28
N ARG A 96 1.61 1.55 6.26
CA ARG A 96 2.35 1.04 7.43
C ARG A 96 2.04 -0.40 7.74
N ASN A 97 3.09 -1.16 8.07
CA ASN A 97 3.04 -2.53 8.58
C ASN A 97 2.37 -3.50 7.59
N PHE A 98 3.13 -3.89 6.57
CA PHE A 98 2.73 -4.90 5.59
C PHE A 98 3.46 -6.22 5.85
N GLY A 99 2.72 -7.33 5.75
CA GLY A 99 3.13 -8.66 6.17
C GLY A 99 4.11 -9.38 5.25
N MET A 100 3.91 -10.68 5.07
CA MET A 100 4.91 -11.57 4.46
C MET A 100 5.19 -11.29 2.99
N ARG A 101 4.16 -10.93 2.20
CA ARG A 101 4.31 -10.61 0.78
C ARG A 101 3.47 -9.41 0.40
N CYS A 102 4.06 -8.48 -0.33
CA CYS A 102 3.36 -7.31 -0.83
C CYS A 102 3.84 -6.94 -2.23
N ASP A 103 2.89 -6.59 -3.09
CA ASP A 103 3.12 -6.08 -4.44
C ASP A 103 2.38 -4.75 -4.55
N LEU A 104 3.13 -3.68 -4.81
CA LEU A 104 2.62 -2.31 -4.86
C LEU A 104 2.96 -1.71 -6.21
N ARG A 105 1.94 -1.29 -6.95
CA ARG A 105 2.11 -0.77 -8.31
C ARG A 105 1.36 0.52 -8.55
N ASN A 106 2.00 1.45 -9.23
CA ASN A 106 1.41 2.70 -9.71
C ASN A 106 0.87 3.56 -8.56
N PHE A 107 1.79 4.16 -7.81
CA PHE A 107 1.49 5.11 -6.75
C PHE A 107 1.89 6.51 -7.20
N GLY A 108 0.93 7.41 -7.37
CA GLY A 108 1.17 8.80 -7.78
C GLY A 108 1.44 9.74 -6.61
N GLY A 109 1.90 10.96 -6.93
CA GLY A 109 2.06 12.05 -5.97
C GLY A 109 3.11 11.78 -4.88
N MET A 110 2.68 11.71 -3.61
CA MET A 110 3.54 11.56 -2.43
C MET A 110 3.25 10.28 -1.66
N CYS A 111 4.30 9.53 -1.34
CA CYS A 111 4.18 8.23 -0.68
C CYS A 111 5.12 8.14 0.54
N ASP A 112 4.57 7.76 1.70
CA ASP A 112 5.33 7.38 2.91
C ASP A 112 5.02 5.92 3.24
N LEU A 113 6.03 5.05 3.13
CA LEU A 113 5.91 3.61 3.25
C LEU A 113 6.83 3.12 4.36
N ARG A 114 6.28 2.44 5.36
CA ARG A 114 7.04 1.94 6.51
C ARG A 114 6.72 0.49 6.85
N ASN A 115 7.76 -0.26 7.19
CA ASN A 115 7.68 -1.62 7.75
C ASN A 115 7.01 -2.61 6.78
N PHE A 116 7.80 -3.07 5.81
CA PHE A 116 7.41 -4.11 4.87
C PHE A 116 8.13 -5.40 5.23
N GLY A 117 7.40 -6.49 5.43
CA GLY A 117 7.92 -7.77 5.89
C GLY A 117 8.68 -8.56 4.83
N GLY A 118 8.48 -9.88 4.80
CA GLY A 118 9.36 -10.86 4.15
C GLY A 118 9.77 -10.51 2.70
N MET A 119 8.81 -10.33 1.81
CA MET A 119 9.07 -10.02 0.39
C MET A 119 8.21 -8.86 -0.08
N CYS A 120 8.84 -7.86 -0.70
CA CYS A 120 8.14 -6.72 -1.27
C CYS A 120 8.61 -6.40 -2.70
N ASP A 121 7.66 -6.12 -3.58
CA ASP A 121 7.89 -5.63 -4.94
C ASP A 121 7.14 -4.31 -5.11
N LEU A 122 7.88 -3.21 -5.32
CA LEU A 122 7.31 -1.86 -5.46
C LEU A 122 7.71 -1.31 -6.82
N ARG A 123 6.71 -0.89 -7.60
CA ARG A 123 6.91 -0.41 -8.97
C ARG A 123 6.13 0.87 -9.25
N ASN A 124 6.78 1.79 -9.96
CA ASN A 124 6.17 3.02 -10.48
C ASN A 124 5.61 3.89 -9.35
N PHE A 125 6.50 4.54 -8.61
CA PHE A 125 6.12 5.53 -7.62
C PHE A 125 6.42 6.94 -8.12
N GLY A 126 5.55 7.89 -7.76
CA GLY A 126 5.48 9.25 -8.29
C GLY A 126 6.58 10.18 -7.81
N GLU A 127 6.21 11.44 -7.56
CA GLU A 127 7.15 12.56 -7.42
C GLU A 127 8.01 12.52 -6.16
N LYS A 128 7.45 12.04 -5.04
CA LYS A 128 8.15 11.98 -3.75
C LYS A 128 7.85 10.70 -3.00
N CYS A 129 8.91 10.01 -2.59
CA CYS A 129 8.81 8.75 -1.87
C CYS A 129 9.71 8.75 -0.64
N ASP A 130 9.17 8.41 0.52
CA ASP A 130 9.95 8.05 1.71
C ASP A 130 9.64 6.61 2.06
N LEU A 131 10.58 5.70 1.83
CA LEU A 131 10.37 4.27 2.02
C LEU A 131 11.37 3.70 3.03
N ARG A 132 10.87 3.07 4.09
CA ARG A 132 11.69 2.62 5.21
C ARG A 132 11.36 1.21 5.68
N ASN A 133 12.39 0.51 6.15
CA ASN A 133 12.30 -0.78 6.82
C ASN A 133 11.70 -1.87 5.92
N PHE A 134 12.54 -2.39 5.04
CA PHE A 134 12.22 -3.54 4.21
C PHE A 134 12.81 -4.81 4.83
N GLY A 135 12.02 -5.88 4.88
CA GLY A 135 12.39 -7.17 5.45
C GLY A 135 13.38 -7.94 4.59
N GLU A 136 13.16 -9.23 4.43
CA GLU A 136 14.17 -10.14 3.89
C GLU A 136 14.58 -9.82 2.44
N ARG A 137 13.62 -9.53 1.57
CA ARG A 137 13.85 -9.25 0.16
C ARG A 137 12.99 -8.11 -0.34
N CYS A 138 13.59 -7.17 -1.06
CA CYS A 138 12.86 -6.13 -1.76
C CYS A 138 13.32 -5.95 -3.21
N ASP A 139 12.37 -5.66 -4.09
CA ASP A 139 12.61 -5.18 -5.45
C ASP A 139 11.91 -3.81 -5.58
N LEU A 140 12.68 -2.77 -5.86
CA LEU A 140 12.18 -1.40 -6.02
C LEU A 140 12.52 -0.92 -7.43
N ARG A 141 11.49 -0.55 -8.21
CA ARG A 141 11.67 -0.10 -9.60
C ARG A 141 10.90 1.17 -9.91
N ASN A 142 11.53 2.06 -10.68
CA ASN A 142 10.89 3.26 -11.24
C ASN A 142 10.31 4.16 -10.14
N LEU A 143 11.16 4.73 -9.29
CA LEU A 143 10.75 5.75 -8.33
C LEU A 143 11.10 7.13 -8.90
N GLY A 144 10.11 7.99 -9.08
CA GLY A 144 10.26 9.31 -9.68
C GLY A 144 10.75 10.40 -8.72
N GLY A 145 11.19 11.52 -9.31
CA GLY A 145 11.47 12.78 -8.61
C GLY A 145 12.50 12.67 -7.49
N ARG A 146 12.01 12.66 -6.23
CA ARG A 146 12.84 12.57 -5.02
C ARG A 146 12.49 11.32 -4.23
N CYS A 147 13.50 10.57 -3.80
CA CYS A 147 13.28 9.46 -2.89
C CYS A 147 14.28 9.41 -1.73
N ASP A 148 13.80 8.95 -0.59
CA ASP A 148 14.61 8.62 0.58
C ASP A 148 14.29 7.17 0.96
N LEU A 149 15.30 6.31 0.85
CA LEU A 149 15.17 4.88 1.06
C LEU A 149 16.10 4.42 2.17
N ARG A 150 15.56 3.76 3.19
CA ARG A 150 16.34 3.37 4.37
C ARG A 150 16.01 1.96 4.84
N ASN A 151 17.03 1.31 5.39
CA ASN A 151 16.93 0.05 6.13
C ASN A 151 16.39 -1.09 5.26
N PHE A 152 17.31 -1.71 4.55
CA PHE A 152 17.07 -2.91 3.75
C PHE A 152 17.56 -4.14 4.50
N GLY A 153 16.80 -5.23 4.50
CA GLY A 153 17.23 -6.48 5.10
C GLY A 153 18.27 -7.22 4.24
N MET A 154 18.02 -8.50 3.95
CA MET A 154 19.07 -9.39 3.44
C MET A 154 19.40 -9.19 1.96
N ARG A 155 18.40 -8.90 1.11
CA ARG A 155 18.60 -8.72 -0.34
C ARG A 155 17.75 -7.59 -0.88
N CYS A 156 18.36 -6.72 -1.68
CA CYS A 156 17.66 -5.70 -2.45
C CYS A 156 18.06 -5.67 -3.92
N ASP A 157 17.09 -5.38 -4.79
CA ASP A 157 17.31 -5.02 -6.19
C ASP A 157 16.64 -3.67 -6.43
N LEU A 158 17.46 -2.66 -6.73
CA LEU A 158 17.05 -1.28 -6.86
C LEU A 158 17.35 -0.83 -8.30
N ARG A 159 16.30 -0.50 -9.06
CA ARG A 159 16.42 -0.05 -10.46
C ARG A 159 15.66 1.23 -10.79
N ASN A 160 16.26 2.08 -11.64
CA ASN A 160 15.61 3.24 -12.27
C ASN A 160 15.05 4.23 -11.23
N PHE A 161 15.92 5.01 -10.61
CA PHE A 161 15.54 6.02 -9.63
C PHE A 161 15.66 7.42 -10.22
N GLY A 162 14.79 8.32 -9.77
CA GLY A 162 14.76 9.72 -10.16
C GLY A 162 16.00 10.50 -9.72
N GLU A 163 16.02 11.79 -10.08
CA GLU A 163 17.19 12.65 -10.01
C GLU A 163 17.78 12.82 -8.60
N ARG A 164 16.98 12.66 -7.54
CA ARG A 164 17.42 12.89 -6.15
C ARG A 164 16.98 11.74 -5.26
N CYS A 165 17.80 10.69 -5.25
CA CYS A 165 17.50 9.49 -4.49
C CYS A 165 18.61 9.15 -3.51
N GLU A 166 18.27 9.22 -2.22
CA GLU A 166 19.15 8.81 -1.14
C GLU A 166 18.82 7.38 -0.72
N VAL A 167 19.84 6.54 -0.60
CA VAL A 167 19.68 5.13 -0.20
C VAL A 167 20.70 4.80 0.87
N ARG A 168 20.23 4.32 2.03
CA ARG A 168 21.09 4.07 3.20
C ARG A 168 20.69 2.79 3.93
N ASN A 169 21.66 2.26 4.68
CA ASN A 169 21.52 1.11 5.59
C ASN A 169 21.09 -0.19 4.90
N PHE A 170 22.08 -0.98 4.51
CA PHE A 170 21.87 -2.31 3.92
C PHE A 170 22.30 -3.37 4.93
N GLY A 171 21.40 -4.31 5.23
CA GLY A 171 21.68 -5.47 6.07
C GLY A 171 22.29 -6.65 5.31
N GLY A 172 22.40 -6.56 3.98
CA GLY A 172 22.92 -7.61 3.12
C GLY A 172 23.22 -7.14 1.70
N MET A 173 23.09 -8.04 0.73
CA MET A 173 23.46 -7.78 -0.66
C MET A 173 22.47 -6.84 -1.35
N CYS A 174 22.98 -5.85 -2.09
CA CYS A 174 22.15 -4.96 -2.87
C CYS A 174 22.66 -4.79 -4.30
N ASP A 175 21.77 -5.01 -5.27
CA ASP A 175 22.00 -4.70 -6.66
C ASP A 175 21.44 -3.32 -6.99
N LEU A 176 22.28 -2.42 -7.48
CA LEU A 176 21.90 -1.06 -7.89
C LEU A 176 22.07 -0.91 -9.40
N LYS A 177 21.02 -0.50 -10.12
CA LYS A 177 21.07 -0.26 -11.57
C LYS A 177 20.37 1.05 -11.96
N ASN A 178 20.93 1.76 -12.94
CA ASN A 178 20.37 3.01 -13.46
C ASN A 178 20.08 4.03 -12.34
N PHE A 179 21.05 4.19 -11.44
CA PHE A 179 21.06 5.27 -10.46
C PHE A 179 21.73 6.50 -11.08
N TRP A 180 20.97 7.59 -11.22
CA TRP A 180 21.55 8.88 -11.59
C TRP A 180 22.28 9.42 -10.37
N ARG A 181 23.57 9.70 -10.57
CA ARG A 181 24.58 9.79 -9.53
C ARG A 181 24.58 11.18 -8.87
N TYR A 182 24.19 11.25 -7.59
CA TYR A 182 24.77 12.19 -6.63
C TYR A 182 24.80 11.49 -5.26
N VAL A 183 25.93 10.85 -4.97
CA VAL A 183 26.35 10.57 -3.59
C VAL A 183 26.88 11.87 -3.02
#